data_AF-A0AAD1WSE7-F1
#
_entry.id   AF-A0AAD1WSE7-F1
#
_cell.length_a   1.000
_cell.length_b   1.000
_cell.length_c   1.000
_cell.angle_alpha   90.00
_cell.angle_beta   90.00
_cell.angle_gamma   90.00
#
_symmetry.space_group_name_H-M   'P 1'
#
loop_
_entity.id
_entity.type
_entity.pdbx_description
1 polymer ?
#
loop_
_entity_poly.entity_id
_entity_poly.type
_entity_poly.pdbx_seq_one_letter_code
_entity_poly.pdbx_strand_id
1 'polypeptide(L)'
;MGPVSKYLQTSGLHFKVAWQMDEHAVDQLNKIDVNYLKQKAENFAINTNELMDESDVLNSLEDETTLPVLRVAQKKCLAGESSHDERPKDEMQCFQASVLRPILDQIIQSMTERFSKNKQLVMDSHYLDPRTFQKIRIDPKELDGGALEKMSKLAKVNECSLKTELIRFANLFPNLI
;
A
#
# COMPACT_ATOMS: atom_id res chain seq x y z
N MET A 1 -21.75 -9.91 -12.58
CA MET A 1 -20.46 -9.21 -12.81
C MET A 1 -20.34 -8.09 -11.78
N GLY A 2 -19.50 -8.24 -10.75
CA GLY A 2 -19.37 -7.26 -9.66
C GLY A 2 -18.54 -6.02 -10.05
N PRO A 3 -18.58 -4.93 -9.28
CA PRO A 3 -17.89 -3.67 -9.58
C PRO A 3 -16.37 -3.83 -9.79
N VAL A 4 -15.74 -4.77 -9.08
CA VAL A 4 -14.30 -5.12 -9.25
C VAL A 4 -14.00 -5.65 -10.67
N SER A 5 -14.94 -6.40 -11.26
CA SER A 5 -14.80 -6.94 -12.62
C SER A 5 -14.76 -5.82 -13.67
N LYS A 6 -15.55 -4.76 -13.50
CA LYS A 6 -15.52 -3.60 -14.41
C LYS A 6 -14.22 -2.80 -14.28
N TYR A 7 -13.70 -2.67 -13.05
CA TYR A 7 -12.46 -1.93 -12.80
C TYR A 7 -11.24 -2.61 -13.45
N LEU A 8 -11.15 -3.95 -13.32
CA LEU A 8 -10.11 -4.77 -13.96
C LEU A 8 -10.27 -4.92 -15.49
N GLN A 9 -11.44 -4.57 -16.04
CA GLN A 9 -11.72 -4.60 -17.49
C GLN A 9 -11.43 -3.27 -18.19
N THR A 10 -10.93 -2.27 -17.48
CA THR A 10 -10.52 -1.00 -18.12
C THR A 10 -9.30 -1.22 -19.01
N SER A 11 -9.29 -0.59 -20.19
CA SER A 11 -8.24 -0.76 -21.20
C SER A 11 -6.84 -0.35 -20.72
N GLY A 12 -6.74 0.42 -19.62
CA GLY A 12 -5.48 0.89 -19.05
C GLY A 12 -4.94 0.09 -17.86
N LEU A 13 -5.71 -0.81 -17.24
CA LEU A 13 -5.26 -1.54 -16.06
C LEU A 13 -4.72 -2.93 -16.46
N HIS A 14 -3.40 -3.05 -16.46
CA HIS A 14 -2.70 -4.33 -16.66
C HIS A 14 -2.00 -4.76 -15.37
N PHE A 15 -1.73 -6.06 -15.24
CA PHE A 15 -1.09 -6.65 -14.05
C PHE A 15 0.17 -5.90 -13.59
N LYS A 16 1.03 -5.50 -14.53
CA LYS A 16 2.23 -4.70 -14.25
C LYS A 16 1.91 -3.32 -13.65
N VAL A 17 0.89 -2.64 -14.18
CA VAL A 17 0.44 -1.32 -13.69
C VAL A 17 -0.20 -1.45 -12.31
N ALA A 18 -1.10 -2.42 -12.14
CA ALA A 18 -1.72 -2.70 -10.84
C ALA A 18 -0.68 -2.99 -9.76
N TRP A 19 0.39 -3.69 -10.12
CA TRP A 19 1.50 -3.94 -9.20
C TRP A 19 2.30 -2.68 -8.87
N GLN A 20 2.62 -1.85 -9.87
CA GLN A 20 3.30 -0.57 -9.63
C GLN A 20 2.49 0.35 -8.72
N MET A 21 1.15 0.30 -8.82
CA MET A 21 0.27 1.03 -7.92
C MET A 21 0.36 0.53 -6.47
N ASP A 22 0.49 -0.78 -6.28
CA ASP A 22 0.68 -1.39 -4.95
C ASP A 22 2.02 -0.98 -4.32
N GLU A 23 3.11 -1.07 -5.09
CA GLU A 23 4.45 -0.61 -4.65
C GLU A 23 4.44 0.88 -4.30
N HIS A 24 3.82 1.70 -5.16
CA HIS A 24 3.67 3.12 -4.89
C HIS A 24 2.83 3.39 -3.63
N ALA A 25 1.76 2.64 -3.40
CA ALA A 25 0.95 2.79 -2.19
C ALA A 25 1.76 2.47 -0.92
N VAL A 26 2.55 1.41 -0.93
CA VAL A 26 3.47 1.08 0.18
C VAL A 26 4.50 2.18 0.40
N ASP A 27 5.08 2.74 -0.67
CA ASP A 27 6.02 3.85 -0.56
C ASP A 27 5.38 5.12 0.02
N GLN A 28 4.12 5.39 -0.32
CA GLN A 28 3.38 6.54 0.23
C GLN A 28 3.08 6.33 1.72
N LEU A 29 2.70 5.12 2.14
CA LEU A 29 2.48 4.79 3.55
C LEU A 29 3.74 5.00 4.40
N ASN A 30 4.91 4.62 3.87
CA ASN A 30 6.20 4.85 4.52
C ASN A 30 6.58 6.33 4.66
N LYS A 31 5.98 7.22 3.86
CA LYS A 31 6.27 8.65 3.84
C LYS A 31 5.27 9.49 4.64
N ILE A 32 4.32 8.85 5.34
CA ILE A 32 3.34 9.57 6.14
C ILE A 32 4.05 10.37 7.23
N ASP A 33 3.97 11.70 7.13
CA ASP A 33 4.46 12.63 8.14
C ASP A 33 3.43 12.80 9.25
N VAL A 34 3.86 12.52 10.47
CA VAL A 34 3.05 12.62 11.69
C VAL A 34 2.65 14.07 11.97
N ASN A 35 3.52 15.03 11.65
CA ASN A 35 3.22 16.45 11.85
C ASN A 35 2.11 16.92 10.91
N TYR A 36 2.15 16.48 9.66
CA TYR A 36 1.09 16.73 8.70
C TYR A 36 -0.25 16.11 9.15
N LEU A 37 -0.21 14.87 9.65
CA LEU A 37 -1.41 14.21 10.17
C LEU A 37 -2.00 14.96 11.38
N LYS A 38 -1.14 15.42 12.29
CA LYS A 38 -1.54 16.25 13.43
C LYS A 38 -2.25 17.52 12.98
N GLN A 39 -1.63 18.28 12.07
CA GLN A 39 -2.22 19.51 11.55
C GLN A 39 -3.58 19.27 10.88
N LYS A 40 -3.71 18.18 10.12
CA LYS A 40 -4.99 17.77 9.52
C LYS A 40 -6.05 17.45 10.57
N ALA A 41 -5.68 16.76 11.65
CA ALA A 41 -6.60 16.44 12.74
C ALA A 41 -7.03 17.70 13.50
N GLU A 42 -6.11 18.62 13.77
CA GLU A 42 -6.41 19.92 14.40
C GLU A 42 -7.37 20.74 13.53
N ASN A 43 -7.09 20.87 12.23
CA ASN A 43 -7.98 21.58 11.29
C ASN A 43 -9.36 20.91 11.20
N PHE A 44 -9.41 19.57 11.22
CA PHE A 44 -10.68 18.85 11.24
C PHE A 44 -11.48 19.15 12.52
N ALA A 45 -10.83 19.16 13.69
CA ALA A 45 -11.47 19.48 14.95
C ALA A 45 -12.04 20.91 14.93
N ILE A 46 -11.25 21.88 14.46
CA ILE A 46 -11.69 23.28 14.32
C ILE A 46 -12.91 23.36 13.39
N ASN A 47 -12.81 22.81 12.17
CA ASN A 47 -13.91 22.86 11.22
C ASN A 47 -15.18 22.16 11.72
N THR A 48 -15.03 21.06 12.46
CA THR A 48 -16.17 20.31 13.00
C THR A 48 -16.85 21.09 14.11
N ASN A 49 -16.07 21.74 14.97
CA ASN A 49 -16.61 22.60 16.03
C ASN A 49 -17.35 23.79 15.41
N GLU A 50 -16.76 24.46 14.41
CA GLU A 50 -17.41 25.56 13.68
C GLU A 50 -18.76 25.12 13.04
N LEU A 51 -18.78 23.95 12.40
CA LEU A 51 -20.00 23.37 11.83
C LEU A 51 -21.05 23.01 12.89
N MET A 52 -20.62 22.56 14.07
CA MET A 52 -21.52 22.20 15.16
C MET A 52 -22.11 23.45 15.83
N ASP A 53 -21.32 24.52 15.99
CA ASP A 53 -21.76 25.82 16.50
C ASP A 53 -22.82 26.46 15.59
N GLU A 54 -22.67 26.32 14.26
CA GLU A 54 -23.66 26.81 13.27
C GLU A 54 -24.98 26.04 13.29
N SER A 55 -24.99 24.82 13.85
CA SER A 55 -26.13 23.90 13.76
C SER A 55 -27.12 23.96 14.94
N ASP A 56 -26.92 24.85 15.92
CA ASP A 56 -27.71 24.96 17.18
C ASP A 56 -27.78 23.66 18.02
N VAL A 57 -27.07 22.60 17.61
CA VAL A 57 -27.02 21.30 18.31
C VAL A 57 -26.31 21.43 19.67
N LEU A 58 -25.39 22.38 19.80
CA LEU A 58 -24.52 22.53 20.98
C LEU A 58 -25.21 23.18 22.20
N ASN A 59 -26.33 23.88 22.04
CA ASN A 59 -27.05 24.54 23.15
C ASN A 59 -27.61 23.56 24.21
N SER A 60 -27.47 22.25 24.00
CA SER A 60 -27.97 21.19 24.88
C SER A 60 -26.89 20.25 25.45
N LEU A 61 -25.63 20.43 25.06
CA LEU A 61 -24.49 19.68 25.58
C LEU A 61 -23.71 20.59 26.54
N GLU A 62 -23.57 20.18 27.80
CA GLU A 62 -22.73 20.90 28.75
C GLU A 62 -21.30 20.93 28.20
N ASP A 63 -20.78 22.15 28.06
CA ASP A 63 -19.43 22.46 27.59
C ASP A 63 -18.37 21.87 28.54
N GLU A 64 -18.03 20.58 28.37
CA GLU A 64 -16.74 20.05 28.83
C GLU A 64 -15.65 20.59 27.89
N THR A 65 -15.31 21.86 28.07
CA THR A 65 -14.29 22.60 27.30
C THR A 65 -12.87 22.05 27.47
N THR A 66 -12.67 21.03 28.32
CA THR A 66 -11.35 20.45 28.59
C THR A 66 -11.44 18.95 28.82
N LEU A 67 -10.63 18.19 28.08
CA LEU A 67 -10.45 16.76 28.35
C LEU A 67 -9.91 16.57 29.78
N PRO A 68 -10.41 15.57 30.52
CA PRO A 68 -9.95 15.31 31.88
C PRO A 68 -8.46 14.98 31.87
N VAL A 69 -7.69 15.65 32.73
CA VAL A 69 -6.26 15.38 32.91
C VAL A 69 -6.08 13.97 33.48
N LEU A 70 -5.70 13.03 32.61
CA LEU A 70 -5.36 11.67 32.99
C LEU A 70 -4.08 11.66 33.82
N ARG A 71 -4.15 11.23 35.08
CA ARG A 71 -2.95 10.96 35.87
C ARG A 71 -2.18 9.79 35.26
N VAL A 72 -0.97 10.07 34.77
CA VAL A 72 -0.05 9.02 34.34
C VAL A 72 0.51 8.33 35.58
N ALA A 73 0.18 7.05 35.77
CA ALA A 73 0.74 6.25 36.86
C ALA A 73 2.24 6.03 36.61
N GLN A 74 3.09 6.65 37.43
CA GLN A 74 4.52 6.40 37.41
C GLN A 74 4.85 5.15 38.24
N LYS A 75 5.68 4.26 37.69
CA LYS A 75 6.27 3.16 38.47
C LYS A 75 7.16 3.77 39.56
N LYS A 76 7.04 3.28 40.80
CA LYS A 76 7.96 3.67 41.87
C LYS A 76 9.37 3.19 41.53
N CYS A 77 10.34 4.08 41.54
CA CYS A 77 11.78 3.78 41.39
C CYS A 77 12.52 4.14 42.67
N LEU A 78 13.60 3.41 42.98
CA LEU A 78 14.48 3.75 44.09
C LEU A 78 15.36 4.95 43.72
N ALA A 79 15.84 5.68 44.73
CA ALA A 79 16.71 6.84 44.51
C ALA A 79 18.00 6.40 43.80
N GLY A 80 18.27 6.95 42.62
CA GLY A 80 19.43 6.63 41.80
C GLY A 80 19.16 5.63 40.66
N GLU A 81 17.96 5.04 40.60
CA GLU A 81 17.55 4.19 39.48
C GLU A 81 16.91 5.02 38.36
N SER A 82 17.37 4.83 37.13
CA SER A 82 16.68 5.28 35.92
C SER A 82 15.69 4.20 35.46
N SER A 83 14.39 4.52 35.46
CA SER A 83 13.38 3.60 34.94
C SER A 83 13.54 3.48 33.43
N HIS A 84 13.92 2.29 32.95
CA HIS A 84 14.01 2.01 31.50
C HIS A 84 12.64 2.03 30.79
N ASP A 85 11.54 1.95 31.55
CA ASP A 85 10.16 1.90 31.05
C ASP A 85 9.43 3.26 31.10
N GLU A 86 10.14 4.38 31.26
CA GLU A 86 9.48 5.69 31.22
C GLU A 86 8.84 5.93 29.84
N ARG A 87 7.50 6.00 29.81
CA ARG A 87 6.77 6.43 28.60
C ARG A 87 7.26 7.81 28.19
N PRO A 88 7.35 8.10 26.88
CA PRO A 88 7.63 9.45 26.42
C PRO A 88 6.71 10.45 27.12
N LYS A 89 7.27 11.51 27.70
CA LYS A 89 6.48 12.59 28.32
C LYS A 89 5.63 13.34 27.29
N ASP A 90 6.04 13.29 26.03
CA ASP A 90 5.31 13.86 24.91
C ASP A 90 4.23 12.87 24.43
N GLU A 91 2.97 13.26 24.61
CA GLU A 91 1.79 12.51 24.18
C GLU A 91 1.81 12.21 22.68
N MET A 92 2.38 13.12 21.87
CA MET A 92 2.51 12.94 20.42
C MET A 92 3.49 11.82 20.08
N GLN A 93 4.64 11.77 20.76
CA GLN A 93 5.60 10.68 20.60
C GLN A 93 5.03 9.35 21.09
N CYS A 94 4.25 9.37 22.18
CA CYS A 94 3.55 8.18 22.67
C CYS A 94 2.54 7.67 21.64
N PHE A 95 1.71 8.55 21.07
CA PHE A 95 0.76 8.19 20.01
C PHE A 95 1.48 7.63 18.77
N GLN A 96 2.54 8.29 18.32
CA GLN A 96 3.31 7.85 17.16
C GLN A 96 3.86 6.44 17.36
N ALA A 97 4.48 6.17 18.51
CA ALA A 97 5.12 4.88 18.78
C ALA A 97 4.12 3.76 19.08
N SER A 98 3.03 4.05 19.81
CA SER A 98 2.11 3.02 20.30
C SER A 98 0.91 2.75 19.38
N VAL A 99 0.53 3.70 18.53
CA VAL A 99 -0.67 3.59 17.69
C VAL A 99 -0.31 3.69 16.22
N LEU A 100 0.27 4.80 15.79
CA LEU A 100 0.45 5.07 14.36
C LEU A 100 1.40 4.09 13.69
N ARG A 101 2.60 3.88 14.26
CA ARG A 101 3.59 2.97 13.70
C ARG A 101 3.09 1.52 13.62
N PRO A 102 2.55 0.91 14.70
CA PRO A 102 2.00 -0.44 14.62
C PRO A 102 0.90 -0.60 13.56
N ILE A 103 0.03 0.39 13.39
CA ILE A 103 -1.00 0.36 12.34
C ILE A 103 -0.37 0.38 10.95
N LEU A 104 0.56 1.31 10.70
CA LEU A 104 1.24 1.40 9.41
C LEU A 104 2.04 0.13 9.10
N ASP A 105 2.79 -0.38 10.07
CA ASP A 105 3.58 -1.61 9.95
C ASP A 105 2.66 -2.78 9.60
N GLN A 106 1.50 -2.91 10.27
CA GLN A 106 0.54 -3.97 9.98
C GLN A 106 -0.06 -3.86 8.58
N ILE A 107 -0.36 -2.66 8.11
CA ILE A 107 -0.88 -2.42 6.75
C ILE A 107 0.19 -2.81 5.73
N ILE A 108 1.42 -2.30 5.89
CA ILE A 108 2.55 -2.57 5.00
C ILE A 108 2.86 -4.06 4.96
N GLN A 109 2.90 -4.73 6.12
CA GLN A 109 3.13 -6.16 6.22
C GLN A 109 2.03 -6.94 5.50
N SER A 110 0.75 -6.59 5.71
CA SER A 110 -0.37 -7.23 5.03
C SER A 110 -0.31 -7.07 3.51
N MET A 111 0.07 -5.89 3.01
CA MET A 111 0.24 -5.65 1.57
C MET A 111 1.41 -6.47 1.02
N THR A 112 2.55 -6.42 1.68
CA THR A 112 3.77 -7.16 1.30
C THR A 112 3.52 -8.67 1.27
N GLU A 113 2.86 -9.23 2.27
CA GLU A 113 2.58 -10.67 2.32
C GLU A 113 1.66 -11.14 1.19
N ARG A 114 0.65 -10.33 0.85
CA ARG A 114 -0.34 -10.67 -0.19
C ARG A 114 0.24 -10.56 -1.58
N PHE A 115 0.98 -9.48 -1.84
CA PHE A 115 1.45 -9.19 -3.17
C PHE A 115 2.85 -9.79 -3.38
N SER A 116 3.86 -9.42 -2.59
CA SER A 116 5.28 -9.69 -2.87
C SER A 116 5.64 -11.16 -3.18
N LYS A 117 4.97 -12.14 -2.58
CA LYS A 117 5.25 -13.58 -2.80
C LYS A 117 5.14 -14.02 -4.26
N ASN A 118 4.18 -13.45 -5.00
CA ASN A 118 3.88 -13.84 -6.38
C ASN A 118 4.35 -12.82 -7.42
N LYS A 119 5.20 -11.85 -7.02
CA LYS A 119 5.66 -10.75 -7.89
C LYS A 119 6.15 -11.24 -9.23
N GLN A 120 7.14 -12.13 -9.23
CA GLN A 120 7.76 -12.60 -10.45
C GLN A 120 6.77 -13.34 -11.36
N LEU A 121 5.82 -14.09 -10.77
CA LEU A 121 4.81 -14.81 -11.54
C LEU A 121 3.80 -13.87 -12.19
N VAL A 122 3.36 -12.84 -11.47
CA VAL A 122 2.46 -11.80 -11.99
C VAL A 122 3.17 -11.01 -13.10
N MET A 123 4.45 -10.68 -12.94
CA MET A 123 5.24 -10.02 -13.97
C MET A 123 5.41 -10.90 -15.20
N ASP A 124 5.71 -12.19 -15.04
CA ASP A 124 5.81 -13.13 -16.15
C ASP A 124 4.47 -13.26 -16.91
N SER A 125 3.34 -13.28 -16.19
CA SER A 125 2.00 -13.38 -16.80
C SER A 125 1.63 -12.19 -17.68
N HIS A 126 2.24 -11.02 -17.45
CA HIS A 126 2.02 -9.83 -18.27
C HIS A 126 2.41 -10.06 -19.74
N TYR A 127 3.45 -10.86 -19.98
CA TYR A 127 3.92 -11.18 -21.33
C TYR A 127 2.99 -12.13 -22.09
N LEU A 128 2.03 -12.76 -21.40
CA LEU A 128 1.02 -13.64 -22.02
C LEU A 128 -0.27 -12.90 -22.37
N ASP A 129 -0.40 -11.64 -21.98
CA ASP A 129 -1.54 -10.79 -22.32
C ASP A 129 -1.45 -10.40 -23.80
N PRO A 130 -2.46 -10.70 -24.64
CA PRO A 130 -2.50 -10.29 -26.05
C PRO A 130 -2.15 -8.82 -26.31
N ARG A 131 -2.48 -7.94 -25.36
CA ARG A 131 -2.22 -6.50 -25.44
C ARG A 131 -0.73 -6.16 -25.45
N THR A 132 0.15 -7.07 -25.02
CA THR A 132 1.61 -6.88 -25.01
C THR A 132 2.31 -7.44 -26.24
N PHE A 133 1.65 -8.31 -27.02
CA PHE A 133 2.26 -8.98 -28.17
C PHE A 133 2.74 -8.02 -29.26
N GLN A 134 2.05 -6.89 -29.45
CA GLN A 134 2.49 -5.86 -30.38
C GLN A 134 3.87 -5.31 -29.98
N LYS A 135 4.12 -5.11 -28.68
CA LYS A 135 5.41 -4.63 -28.16
C LYS A 135 6.50 -5.69 -28.30
N ILE A 136 6.20 -6.94 -27.93
CA ILE A 136 7.12 -8.09 -28.08
C ILE A 136 7.54 -8.26 -29.55
N ARG A 137 6.63 -8.01 -30.50
CA ARG A 137 6.92 -8.09 -31.93
C ARG A 137 7.85 -6.97 -32.42
N ILE A 138 7.63 -5.74 -31.94
CA ILE A 138 8.42 -4.57 -32.36
C ILE A 138 9.81 -4.60 -31.73
N ASP A 139 9.91 -5.00 -30.47
CA ASP A 139 11.16 -5.11 -29.74
C ASP A 139 11.23 -6.42 -28.94
N PRO A 140 11.84 -7.48 -29.51
CA PRO A 140 12.03 -8.76 -28.83
C PRO A 140 12.88 -8.67 -27.56
N LYS A 141 13.64 -7.57 -27.36
CA LYS A 141 14.45 -7.35 -26.16
C LYS A 141 13.60 -7.06 -24.92
N GLU A 142 12.31 -6.79 -25.07
CA GLU A 142 11.35 -6.74 -23.95
C GLU A 142 11.33 -8.05 -23.12
N LEU A 143 11.78 -9.17 -23.70
CA LEU A 143 11.90 -10.48 -23.05
C LEU A 143 13.30 -10.75 -22.45
N ASP A 144 14.22 -9.79 -22.50
CA ASP A 144 15.52 -9.89 -21.85
C ASP A 144 15.40 -9.61 -20.33
N GLY A 145 16.37 -10.08 -19.54
CA GLY A 145 16.43 -9.75 -18.10
C GLY A 145 15.50 -10.56 -17.18
N GLY A 146 15.37 -11.86 -17.39
CA GLY A 146 14.64 -12.77 -16.48
C GLY A 146 13.13 -12.85 -16.71
N ALA A 147 12.63 -12.33 -17.83
CA ALA A 147 11.23 -12.53 -18.24
C ALA A 147 10.90 -14.02 -18.41
N LEU A 148 9.73 -14.46 -17.94
CA LEU A 148 9.25 -15.85 -18.00
C LEU A 148 10.08 -16.86 -17.19
N GLU A 149 11.05 -16.42 -16.38
CA GLU A 149 11.91 -17.30 -15.60
C GLU A 149 11.10 -18.12 -14.59
N LYS A 150 10.18 -17.48 -13.85
CA LYS A 150 9.37 -18.15 -12.84
C LYS A 150 8.39 -19.11 -13.50
N MET A 151 7.78 -18.69 -14.61
CA MET A 151 6.89 -19.56 -15.40
C MET A 151 7.61 -20.76 -16.00
N SER A 152 8.81 -20.58 -16.55
CA SER A 152 9.66 -21.65 -17.09
C SER A 152 9.97 -22.69 -16.01
N LYS A 153 10.35 -22.25 -14.81
CA LYS A 153 10.61 -23.13 -13.65
C LYS A 153 9.36 -23.91 -13.23
N LEU A 154 8.20 -23.26 -13.16
CA LEU A 154 6.94 -23.90 -12.77
C LEU A 154 6.43 -24.90 -13.81
N ALA A 155 6.52 -24.55 -15.09
CA ALA A 155 6.10 -25.40 -16.20
C ALA A 155 7.11 -26.51 -16.52
N LYS A 156 8.34 -26.43 -15.97
CA LYS A 156 9.47 -27.31 -16.27
C LYS A 156 9.85 -27.30 -17.76
N VAL A 157 9.78 -26.13 -18.37
CA VAL A 157 10.12 -25.89 -19.78
C VAL A 157 11.37 -25.02 -19.84
N ASN A 158 12.22 -25.23 -20.85
CA ASN A 158 13.40 -24.39 -21.05
C ASN A 158 12.99 -22.93 -21.33
N GLU A 159 13.59 -21.97 -20.60
CA GLU A 159 13.26 -20.54 -20.70
C GLU A 159 13.47 -19.97 -22.11
N CYS A 160 14.61 -20.26 -22.75
CA CYS A 160 14.92 -19.78 -24.10
C CYS A 160 13.92 -20.30 -25.13
N SER A 161 13.53 -21.57 -24.99
CA SER A 161 12.53 -22.20 -25.86
C SER A 161 11.16 -21.53 -25.68
N LEU A 162 10.77 -21.26 -24.43
CA LEU A 162 9.52 -20.57 -24.10
C LEU A 162 9.48 -19.14 -24.67
N LYS A 163 10.57 -18.38 -24.54
CA LYS A 163 10.69 -17.04 -25.13
C LYS A 163 10.59 -17.06 -26.64
N THR A 164 11.29 -18.00 -27.28
CA THR A 164 11.27 -18.16 -28.75
C THR A 164 9.87 -18.48 -29.25
N GLU A 165 9.16 -19.37 -28.56
CA GLU A 165 7.80 -19.74 -28.91
C GLU A 165 6.82 -18.60 -28.69
N LEU A 166 6.96 -17.82 -27.61
CA LEU A 166 6.15 -16.63 -27.38
C LEU A 166 6.34 -15.58 -28.50
N ILE A 167 7.57 -15.35 -28.95
CA ILE A 167 7.85 -14.45 -30.08
C ILE A 167 7.18 -14.95 -31.36
N ARG A 168 7.28 -16.25 -31.65
CA ARG A 168 6.60 -16.86 -32.80
C ARG A 168 5.09 -16.70 -32.70
N PHE A 169 4.52 -16.98 -31.54
CA PHE A 169 3.10 -16.82 -31.29
C PHE A 169 2.65 -15.37 -31.45
N ALA A 170 3.37 -14.41 -30.87
CA ALA A 170 3.08 -12.99 -31.00
C ALA A 170 3.10 -12.49 -32.46
N ASN A 171 3.95 -13.08 -33.31
CA ASN A 171 3.98 -12.80 -34.74
C ASN A 171 2.77 -13.36 -35.50
N LEU A 172 2.28 -14.54 -35.10
CA LEU A 172 1.13 -15.20 -35.72
C LEU A 172 -0.21 -14.66 -35.21
N PHE A 173 -0.25 -14.14 -33.98
CA PHE A 173 -1.46 -13.71 -33.31
C PHE A 173 -2.36 -12.74 -34.10
N PRO A 174 -1.83 -11.73 -34.83
CA PRO A 174 -2.66 -10.84 -35.66
C PRO A 174 -3.41 -11.56 -36.78
N ASN A 175 -2.98 -12.76 -37.20
CA ASN A 175 -3.63 -13.55 -38.25
C ASN A 175 -4.67 -14.53 -37.68
N LEU A 176 -4.80 -14.61 -36.35
CA LEU A 176 -5.73 -15.51 -35.66
C LEU A 176 -7.00 -14.80 -35.17
N ILE A 177 -7.06 -13.46 -35.26
CA ILE A 177 -8.19 -12.61 -34.83
C ILE A 177 -8.89 -12.01 -36.05
#